data_AF-A0A916R285-F1
#
_entry.id   AF-A0A916R285-F1
#
_cell.length_a   1.000
_cell.length_b   1.000
_cell.length_c   1.000
_cell.angle_alpha   90.00
_cell.angle_beta   90.00
_cell.angle_gamma   90.00
#
_symmetry.space_group_name_H-M   'P 1'
#
loop_
_entity.id
_entity.type
_entity.pdbx_description
1 polymer ?
#
loop_
_entity_poly.entity_id
_entity_poly.type
_entity_poly.pdbx_seq_one_letter_code
_entity_poly.pdbx_strand_id
1 'polypeptide(L)'
;MNGLVDTTVLYEAMDILGSRRLRRSIRKGFRCLKKDLEQLSALDATANAGFWANRVHLACGPCAVFGAAALTDAMRELEEELRNDRLQHVPKISRLVSQLAISTESELNRLTKVSFF
;
A
#
# COMPACT_ATOMS: atom_id res chain seq x y z
N MET A 1 -12.37 2.26 16.65
CA MET A 1 -11.31 1.32 16.21
C MET A 1 -10.21 2.17 15.59
N ASN A 2 -9.04 2.30 16.23
CA ASN A 2 -7.95 3.16 15.78
C ASN A 2 -6.71 2.32 15.43
N GLY A 3 -6.84 1.36 14.50
CA GLY A 3 -5.71 0.60 13.95
C GLY A 3 -5.48 0.98 12.48
N LEU A 4 -4.28 0.76 11.93
CA LEU A 4 -3.99 1.03 10.51
C LEU A 4 -4.68 0.02 9.58
N VAL A 5 -5.19 -1.06 10.16
CA VAL A 5 -5.82 -2.18 9.48
C VAL A 5 -7.22 -2.40 10.04
N ASP A 6 -8.20 -2.46 9.16
CA ASP A 6 -9.53 -3.00 9.46
C ASP A 6 -9.40 -4.51 9.69
N THR A 7 -9.51 -4.90 10.95
CA THR A 7 -9.37 -6.30 11.36
C THR A 7 -10.50 -7.17 10.85
N THR A 8 -11.70 -6.62 10.64
CA THR A 8 -12.84 -7.39 10.12
C THR A 8 -12.55 -7.84 8.69
N VAL A 9 -12.13 -6.90 7.83
CA VAL A 9 -11.73 -7.20 6.45
C VAL A 9 -10.53 -8.15 6.42
N LEU A 10 -9.54 -7.93 7.30
CA LEU A 10 -8.38 -8.81 7.37
C LEU A 10 -8.76 -10.25 7.74
N TYR A 11 -9.67 -10.44 8.69
CA TYR A 11 -10.08 -11.78 9.11
C TYR A 11 -10.89 -12.49 8.03
N GLU A 12 -11.80 -11.80 7.34
CA GLU A 12 -12.48 -12.36 6.16
C GLU A 12 -11.47 -12.78 5.09
N ALA A 13 -10.45 -11.96 4.82
CA ALA A 13 -9.38 -12.31 3.89
C ALA A 13 -8.56 -13.52 4.38
N MET A 14 -8.34 -13.66 5.69
CA MET A 14 -7.67 -14.82 6.28
C MET A 14 -8.50 -16.10 6.14
N ASP A 15 -9.82 -16.03 6.32
CA ASP A 15 -10.72 -17.18 6.20
C ASP A 15 -10.78 -17.68 4.75
N ILE A 16 -10.84 -16.76 3.77
CA ILE A 16 -10.91 -17.10 2.35
C ILE A 16 -9.57 -17.61 1.81
N LEU A 17 -8.48 -16.90 2.10
CA LEU A 17 -7.17 -17.16 1.47
C LEU A 17 -6.25 -18.04 2.31
N GLY A 18 -6.49 -18.12 3.62
CA GLY A 18 -5.63 -18.76 4.60
C GLY A 18 -4.44 -17.88 5.02
N SER A 19 -4.17 -17.84 6.32
CA SER A 19 -3.12 -17.01 6.96
C SER A 19 -1.73 -17.16 6.32
N ARG A 20 -1.35 -18.39 5.89
CA ARG A 20 -0.04 -18.63 5.26
C ARG A 20 0.06 -18.00 3.87
N ARG A 21 -0.97 -18.13 3.04
CA ARG A 21 -0.96 -17.56 1.67
C ARG A 21 -1.07 -16.04 1.76
N LEU A 22 -1.94 -15.52 2.62
CA LEU A 22 -2.10 -14.09 2.84
C LEU A 22 -0.78 -13.41 3.25
N ARG A 23 -0.04 -14.00 4.21
CA ARG A 23 1.29 -13.48 4.61
C ARG A 23 2.29 -13.42 3.47
N ARG A 24 2.28 -14.40 2.55
CA ARG A 24 3.16 -14.37 1.36
C ARG A 24 2.75 -13.25 0.42
N SER A 25 1.44 -13.07 0.19
CA SER A 25 0.90 -12.00 -0.64
C SER A 25 1.23 -10.62 -0.08
N ILE A 26 1.04 -10.39 1.23
CA ILE A 26 1.42 -9.15 1.91
C ILE A 26 2.90 -8.84 1.67
N ARG A 27 3.82 -9.77 2.02
CA ARG A 27 5.27 -9.54 1.86
C ARG A 27 5.67 -9.24 0.42
N LYS A 28 5.05 -9.90 -0.57
CA LYS A 28 5.34 -9.65 -1.99
C LYS A 28 4.81 -8.29 -2.41
N GLY A 29 3.55 -7.98 -2.09
CA GLY A 29 2.90 -6.72 -2.43
C GLY A 29 3.63 -5.52 -1.83
N PHE A 30 3.92 -5.54 -0.53
CA PHE A 30 4.61 -4.44 0.14
C PHE A 30 6.07 -4.28 -0.31
N ARG A 31 6.75 -5.35 -0.72
CA ARG A 31 8.09 -5.23 -1.34
C ARG A 31 8.03 -4.45 -2.66
N CYS A 32 7.08 -4.80 -3.53
CA CYS A 32 6.87 -4.11 -4.80
C CYS A 32 6.47 -2.65 -4.56
N LEU A 33 5.50 -2.42 -3.67
CA LEU A 33 5.03 -1.09 -3.30
C LEU A 33 6.17 -0.18 -2.80
N LYS A 34 6.96 -0.65 -1.83
CA LYS A 34 8.07 0.15 -1.29
C LYS A 34 9.11 0.52 -2.33
N LYS A 35 9.42 -0.40 -3.25
CA LYS A 35 10.34 -0.12 -4.37
C LYS A 35 9.78 0.96 -5.29
N ASP A 36 8.49 0.89 -5.60
CA ASP A 36 7.84 1.89 -6.46
C ASP A 36 7.78 3.26 -5.77
N LEU A 37 7.47 3.29 -4.47
CA LEU A 37 7.48 4.52 -3.67
C LEU A 37 8.88 5.13 -3.51
N GLU A 38 9.92 4.30 -3.41
CA GLU A 38 11.31 4.76 -3.39
C GLU A 38 11.67 5.45 -4.71
N GLN A 39 11.30 4.85 -5.85
CA GLN A 39 11.51 5.45 -7.16
C GLN A 39 10.71 6.75 -7.32
N LEU A 40 9.46 6.79 -6.86
CA LEU A 40 8.64 8.01 -6.85
C LEU A 40 9.19 9.09 -5.90
N SER A 41 9.88 8.70 -4.82
CA SER A 41 10.52 9.66 -3.91
C SER A 41 11.72 10.40 -4.52
N ALA A 42 12.24 9.88 -5.62
CA ALA A 42 13.32 10.46 -6.42
C ALA A 42 12.84 10.89 -7.82
N LEU A 43 11.51 11.00 -8.02
CA LEU A 43 10.92 11.36 -9.29
C LEU A 43 11.33 12.78 -9.70
N ASP A 44 11.66 12.95 -10.98
CA ASP A 44 11.92 14.24 -11.60
C ASP A 44 10.74 14.67 -12.50
N ALA A 45 10.84 15.90 -13.04
CA ALA A 45 9.80 16.49 -13.88
C ALA A 45 9.66 15.84 -15.27
N THR A 46 10.55 14.93 -15.66
CA THR A 46 10.51 14.26 -16.97
C THR A 46 9.87 12.87 -16.89
N ALA A 47 9.51 12.43 -15.69
CA ALA A 47 8.93 11.12 -15.48
C ALA A 47 7.55 10.99 -16.14
N ASN A 48 7.27 9.80 -16.68
CA ASN A 48 5.96 9.50 -17.24
C ASN A 48 4.92 9.33 -16.12
N ALA A 49 4.18 10.40 -15.83
CA ALA A 49 3.20 10.43 -14.75
C ALA A 49 2.10 9.37 -14.91
N GLY A 50 1.62 9.14 -16.15
CA GLY A 50 0.60 8.14 -16.45
C GLY A 50 1.05 6.69 -16.19
N PHE A 51 2.31 6.35 -16.50
CA PHE A 51 2.90 5.06 -16.15
C PHE A 51 2.87 4.83 -14.64
N TRP A 52 3.27 5.85 -13.88
CA TRP A 52 3.33 5.77 -12.43
C TRP A 52 1.95 5.72 -11.78
N ALA A 53 0.99 6.52 -12.26
CA ALA A 53 -0.39 6.47 -11.80
C ALA A 53 -0.97 5.05 -11.91
N ASN A 54 -0.75 4.38 -13.04
CA ASN A 54 -1.20 2.99 -13.24
C ASN A 54 -0.55 2.01 -12.26
N ARG A 55 0.75 2.18 -11.94
CA ARG A 55 1.42 1.33 -10.95
C ARG A 55 0.85 1.54 -9.54
N VAL A 56 0.64 2.79 -9.14
CA VAL A 56 0.03 3.15 -7.85
C VAL A 56 -1.39 2.59 -7.75
N HIS A 57 -2.19 2.73 -8.81
CA HIS A 57 -3.53 2.17 -8.91
C HIS A 57 -3.55 0.65 -8.66
N LEU A 58 -2.69 -0.10 -9.36
CA LEU A 58 -2.61 -1.55 -9.20
C LEU A 58 -2.19 -1.97 -7.79
N ALA A 59 -1.38 -1.16 -7.11
CA ALA A 59 -0.97 -1.42 -5.74
C ALA A 59 -2.08 -1.14 -4.69
N CYS A 60 -3.10 -0.33 -5.04
CA CYS A 60 -4.24 -0.07 -4.15
C CYS A 60 -5.08 -1.32 -3.91
N GLY A 61 -5.28 -2.15 -4.95
CA GLY A 61 -6.13 -3.35 -4.86
C GLY A 61 -5.74 -4.29 -3.71
N PRO A 62 -4.49 -4.76 -3.65
CA PRO A 62 -4.02 -5.58 -2.53
C PRO A 62 -4.14 -4.89 -1.17
N CYS A 63 -3.86 -3.59 -1.07
CA CYS A 63 -3.96 -2.85 0.19
C CYS A 63 -5.41 -2.85 0.73
N ALA A 64 -6.39 -2.62 -0.14
CA ALA A 64 -7.79 -2.66 0.21
C ALA A 64 -8.23 -4.07 0.68
N VAL A 65 -7.80 -5.12 -0.01
CA VAL A 65 -8.09 -6.53 0.36
C VAL A 65 -7.54 -6.88 1.75
N PHE A 66 -6.46 -6.23 2.18
CA PHE A 66 -5.88 -6.48 3.50
C PHE A 66 -6.50 -5.63 4.61
N GLY A 67 -7.52 -4.81 4.31
CA GLY A 67 -8.12 -3.89 5.27
C GLY A 67 -7.27 -2.64 5.53
N ALA A 68 -6.25 -2.34 4.71
CA ALA A 68 -5.38 -1.18 4.88
C ALA A 68 -6.00 0.10 4.30
N ALA A 69 -7.14 0.54 4.86
CA ALA A 69 -7.93 1.66 4.33
C ALA A 69 -7.11 2.96 4.25
N ALA A 70 -6.45 3.35 5.35
CA ALA A 70 -5.65 4.59 5.38
C ALA A 70 -4.51 4.58 4.36
N LEU A 71 -3.84 3.44 4.16
CA LEU A 71 -2.81 3.30 3.13
C LEU A 71 -3.41 3.38 1.72
N THR A 72 -4.58 2.78 1.52
CA THR A 72 -5.28 2.82 0.24
C THR A 72 -5.68 4.24 -0.13
N ASP A 73 -6.16 5.02 0.83
CA ASP A 73 -6.52 6.43 0.61
C ASP A 73 -5.29 7.30 0.32
N ALA A 74 -4.20 7.12 1.09
CA ALA A 74 -2.94 7.83 0.82
C ALA A 74 -2.34 7.48 -0.55
N MET A 75 -2.51 6.23 -1.00
CA MET A 75 -2.13 5.80 -2.35
C MET A 75 -3.01 6.42 -3.43
N ARG A 76 -4.32 6.61 -3.18
CA ARG A 76 -5.23 7.30 -4.10
C ARG A 76 -4.88 8.78 -4.25
N GLU A 77 -4.52 9.46 -3.16
CA GLU A 77 -4.02 10.84 -3.22
C GLU A 77 -2.75 10.93 -4.07
N LEU A 78 -1.81 10.00 -3.89
CA LEU A 78 -0.61 9.91 -4.73
C LEU A 78 -0.95 9.63 -6.20
N GLU A 79 -1.90 8.73 -6.47
CA GLU A 79 -2.40 8.45 -7.81
C GLU A 79 -3.01 9.70 -8.46
N GLU A 80 -3.77 10.48 -7.70
CA GLU A 80 -4.40 11.70 -8.19
C GLU A 80 -3.37 12.76 -8.58
N GLU A 81 -2.32 12.98 -7.78
CA GLU A 81 -1.24 13.90 -8.15
C GLU A 81 -0.56 13.46 -9.45
N LEU A 82 -0.32 12.16 -9.62
CA LEU A 82 0.26 11.60 -10.84
C LEU A 82 -0.67 11.74 -12.05
N ARG A 83 -1.98 11.50 -11.89
CA ARG A 83 -2.97 11.64 -12.98
C ARG A 83 -3.13 13.09 -13.43
N ASN A 84 -2.93 14.05 -12.52
CA ASN A 84 -2.99 15.47 -12.79
C ASN A 84 -1.63 16.09 -13.17
N ASP A 85 -0.60 15.25 -13.38
CA ASP A 85 0.76 15.68 -13.74
C ASP A 85 1.40 16.67 -12.73
N ARG A 86 0.96 16.61 -11.46
CA ARG A 86 1.45 17.46 -10.36
C ARG A 86 2.71 16.87 -9.72
N LEU A 87 3.75 16.66 -10.53
CA LEU A 87 4.96 15.93 -10.16
C LEU A 87 5.75 16.56 -9.00
N GLN A 88 5.62 17.87 -8.78
CA GLN A 88 6.32 18.58 -7.71
C GLN A 88 5.97 18.10 -6.29
N HIS A 89 4.78 17.53 -6.08
CA HIS A 89 4.34 17.03 -4.78
C HIS A 89 4.63 15.54 -4.58
N VAL A 90 4.79 14.79 -5.68
CA VAL A 90 4.94 13.33 -5.70
C VAL A 90 6.07 12.87 -4.78
N PRO A 91 7.31 13.41 -4.85
CA PRO A 91 8.38 12.96 -3.97
C PRO A 91 8.08 13.08 -2.48
N LYS A 92 7.37 14.13 -2.06
CA LYS A 92 6.99 14.33 -0.65
C LYS A 92 5.92 13.33 -0.24
N ILE A 93 4.86 13.19 -1.04
CA ILE A 93 3.74 12.30 -0.74
C ILE A 93 4.22 10.85 -0.73
N SER A 94 5.06 10.42 -1.70
CA SER A 94 5.59 9.06 -1.73
C SER A 94 6.41 8.69 -0.50
N ARG A 95 7.12 9.63 0.12
CA ARG A 95 7.83 9.38 1.40
C ARG A 95 6.86 9.14 2.55
N LEU A 96 5.80 9.94 2.65
CA LEU A 96 4.75 9.77 3.66
C LEU A 96 4.02 8.43 3.49
N VAL A 97 3.63 8.13 2.25
CA VAL A 97 2.98 6.86 1.89
C VAL A 97 3.91 5.67 2.19
N SER A 98 5.22 5.81 1.95
CA SER A 98 6.20 4.77 2.27
C SER A 98 6.28 4.47 3.77
N GLN A 99 6.29 5.52 4.61
CA GLN A 99 6.25 5.37 6.06
C GLN A 99 4.96 4.65 6.51
N LEU A 100 3.81 5.08 5.98
CA LEU A 100 2.53 4.45 6.27
C LEU A 100 2.50 2.98 5.81
N ALA A 101 3.08 2.68 4.65
CA ALA A 101 3.19 1.31 4.13
C ALA A 101 4.03 0.42 5.05
N ILE A 102 5.15 0.94 5.59
CA ILE A 102 5.99 0.21 6.56
C ILE A 102 5.18 -0.12 7.83
N SER A 103 4.52 0.87 8.43
CA SER A 103 3.73 0.68 9.64
C SER A 103 2.56 -0.30 9.42
N THR A 104 1.87 -0.16 8.29
CA THR A 104 0.77 -1.05 7.89
C THR A 104 1.27 -2.48 7.67
N GLU A 105 2.39 -2.68 6.97
CA GLU A 105 2.98 -4.00 6.75
C GLU A 105 3.35 -4.67 8.09
N SER A 106 3.93 -3.92 9.02
CA SER A 106 4.26 -4.41 10.35
C SER A 106 3.01 -4.86 11.13
N GLU A 107 1.94 -4.07 11.10
CA GLU A 107 0.67 -4.41 11.75
C GLU A 107 0.02 -5.65 11.12
N LEU A 108 -0.09 -5.71 9.79
CA LEU A 108 -0.60 -6.87 9.06
C LEU A 108 0.18 -8.15 9.38
N ASN A 109 1.52 -8.08 9.41
CA ASN A 109 2.35 -9.23 9.76
C ASN A 109 2.18 -9.65 11.23
N ARG A 110 1.90 -8.72 12.14
CA ARG A 110 1.60 -9.02 13.55
C ARG A 110 0.26 -9.75 13.65
N LEU A 111 -0.79 -9.18 13.07
CA LEU A 111 -2.15 -9.73 13.13
C LEU A 111 -2.26 -11.12 12.49
N THR A 112 -1.62 -11.31 11.32
CA THR A 112 -1.63 -12.60 10.61
C THR A 112 -0.72 -13.67 11.22
N LYS A 113 0.14 -13.32 12.19
CA LYS A 113 0.94 -14.29 12.97
C LYS A 113 0.17 -14.83 14.17
N VAL A 114 -0.72 -14.04 14.76
CA VAL A 114 -1.49 -14.37 15.98
C VAL A 114 -2.75 -15.18 15.62
N SER A 115 -2.72 -15.94 14.52
CA SER A 115 -3.84 -16.79 14.10
C SER A 115 -4.09 -17.86 15.17
N PHE A 116 -5.05 -17.63 16.06
CA PHE A 116 -5.59 -18.58 17.03
C PHE A 116 -6.48 -19.57 16.28
N PHE A 117 -5.86 -20.52 15.58
CA PHE A 117 -6.50 -21.74 15.09
C PHE A 117 -5.50 -22.87 15.24
#